data_AF-A0A7N8XPV7-F1
#
_entry.id   AF-A0A7N8XPV7-F1
#
_cell.length_a   1.000
_cell.length_b   1.000
_cell.length_c   1.000
_cell.angle_alpha   90.00
_cell.angle_beta   90.00
_cell.angle_gamma   90.00
#
_symmetry.space_group_name_H-M   'P 1'
#
loop_
_entity.id
_entity.type
_entity.pdbx_description
1 polymer ?
#
loop_
_entity_poly.entity_id
_entity_poly.type
_entity_poly.pdbx_seq_one_letter_code
_entity_poly.pdbx_strand_id
1 'polypeptide(L)'
;MHVSVREICISSEPDSSYFLRVDWKGRSLASGFQLLLTDGQDAWRGEVTEAAVCQEAEELEMQMDKYIQDLQVALTGTESSMYSFTLTPPAKKDSSTLKLEYEKVQKDISFSLGSVLLKADPEPAEAVRELLIHSLQRGNTLERHNRTLEEENQRLRAEQQRITAELKRYADGKDALEAELYSRFVLVLNEKKAKIRSLQQTVTHLQETRSSENQKKKDFSKKSDQTAGQEEDQYGGTTDEEQGEVRSTPASTIPTRESSTPSPFDDPLDDITDVAPCRKRRFRHLRAPDAAVKKPNPPPSQRKSSDSPAGSSKQPTPQRSADAATASSAEEDLFGDL
;
A
#
# COMPACT_ATOMS: atom_id res chain seq x y z
N MET A 1 30.49 4.59 11.18
CA MET A 1 30.43 5.97 11.69
C MET A 1 29.49 6.71 10.76
N HIS A 2 28.50 7.38 11.32
CA HIS A 2 27.51 8.14 10.57
C HIS A 2 27.85 9.62 10.68
N VAL A 3 27.62 10.36 9.60
CA VAL A 3 27.92 11.79 9.51
C VAL A 3 26.71 12.48 8.88
N SER A 4 26.16 13.48 9.58
CA SER A 4 25.26 14.46 8.98
C SER A 4 25.95 15.81 8.92
N VAL A 5 25.55 16.62 7.94
CA VAL A 5 25.92 18.03 7.82
C VAL A 5 24.64 18.78 7.47
N ARG A 6 24.31 19.80 8.25
CA ARG A 6 23.15 20.67 8.00
C ARG A 6 23.53 22.13 8.17
N GLU A 7 22.77 23.00 7.52
CA GLU A 7 22.75 24.42 7.84
C GLU A 7 21.87 24.67 9.08
N ILE A 8 22.27 25.64 9.91
CA ILE A 8 21.50 26.17 11.03
C ILE A 8 21.55 27.71 11.00
N CYS A 9 20.42 28.33 11.31
CA CYS A 9 20.33 29.77 11.59
C CYS A 9 20.38 29.95 13.11
N ILE A 10 21.10 30.96 13.59
CA ILE A 10 21.34 31.17 15.03
C ILE A 10 20.60 32.44 15.46
N SER A 11 19.74 32.35 16.48
CA SER A 11 18.79 33.41 16.83
C SER A 11 19.44 34.72 17.29
N SER A 12 20.71 34.69 17.70
CA SER A 12 21.51 35.87 18.04
C SER A 12 22.14 36.56 16.82
N GLU A 13 22.28 35.87 15.68
CA GLU A 13 22.97 36.33 14.48
C GLU A 13 22.22 35.87 13.21
N PRO A 14 20.98 36.37 12.96
CA PRO A 14 20.11 35.85 11.91
C PRO A 14 20.63 36.08 10.48
N ASP A 15 21.51 37.07 10.29
CA ASP A 15 22.17 37.37 9.01
C ASP A 15 23.41 36.50 8.74
N SER A 16 23.62 35.41 9.50
CA SER A 16 24.81 34.55 9.40
C SER A 16 24.42 33.06 9.47
N SER A 17 24.58 32.37 8.34
CA SER A 17 24.43 30.90 8.26
C SER A 17 25.62 30.20 8.91
N TYR A 18 25.34 29.17 9.70
CA TYR A 18 26.36 28.27 10.27
C TYR A 18 26.12 26.83 9.80
N PHE A 19 27.19 26.08 9.61
CA PHE A 19 27.13 24.67 9.24
C PHE A 19 27.46 23.80 10.45
N LEU A 20 26.54 22.90 10.79
CA LEU A 20 26.67 21.92 11.85
C LEU A 20 26.90 20.54 11.26
N ARG A 21 28.09 19.98 11.48
CA ARG A 21 28.43 18.58 11.24
C ARG A 21 28.25 17.77 12.54
N VAL A 22 27.63 16.60 12.42
CA VAL A 22 27.31 15.70 13.52
C VAL A 22 27.84 14.31 13.17
N ASP A 23 28.77 13.82 13.98
CA ASP A 23 29.49 12.55 13.76
C ASP A 23 29.17 11.56 14.89
N TRP A 24 28.62 10.38 14.58
CA TRP A 24 28.24 9.40 15.61
C TRP A 24 28.53 7.93 15.27
N LYS A 25 28.43 7.07 16.29
CA LYS A 25 28.68 5.63 16.24
C LYS A 25 27.42 4.88 16.69
N GLY A 26 27.26 3.62 16.29
CA GLY A 26 26.03 2.86 16.55
C GLY A 26 24.86 3.27 15.67
N ARG A 27 23.62 3.02 16.13
CA ARG A 27 22.38 3.21 15.34
C ARG A 27 21.65 4.53 15.60
N SER A 28 22.02 5.26 16.65
CA SER A 28 21.40 6.53 17.06
C SER A 28 22.43 7.37 17.83
N LEU A 29 22.06 8.61 18.20
CA LEU A 29 22.90 9.51 18.99
C LEU A 29 23.10 9.06 20.46
N ALA A 30 22.42 7.98 20.89
CA ALA A 30 22.49 7.47 22.26
C ALA A 30 23.91 7.15 22.73
N SER A 31 24.72 6.50 21.90
CA SER A 31 26.10 6.10 22.21
C SER A 31 27.12 7.26 22.15
N GLY A 32 26.65 8.51 22.26
CA GLY A 32 27.43 9.72 22.12
C GLY A 32 27.71 10.13 20.67
N PHE A 33 28.07 11.39 20.50
CA PHE A 33 28.30 12.04 19.22
C PHE A 33 29.29 13.21 19.35
N GLN A 34 29.94 13.55 18.24
CA GLN A 34 30.81 14.71 18.12
C GLN A 34 30.14 15.77 17.26
N LEU A 35 30.27 17.03 17.66
CA LEU A 35 29.78 18.19 16.93
C LEU A 35 30.97 18.97 16.35
N LEU A 36 30.80 19.47 15.14
CA LEU A 36 31.66 20.48 14.53
C LEU A 36 30.76 21.59 13.97
N LEU A 37 30.87 22.78 14.54
CA LEU A 37 30.21 23.99 14.07
C LEU A 37 31.22 24.86 13.31
N THR A 38 30.81 25.50 12.21
CA THR A 38 31.64 26.47 11.47
C THR A 38 30.78 27.52 10.77
N ASP A 39 31.31 28.73 10.62
CA ASP A 39 30.78 29.80 9.77
C ASP A 39 31.47 29.86 8.38
N GLY A 40 32.42 28.95 8.13
CA GLY A 40 33.26 28.91 6.93
C GLY A 40 34.62 29.61 7.07
N GLN A 41 34.90 30.29 8.18
CA GLN A 41 36.22 30.84 8.53
C GLN A 41 36.77 30.15 9.78
N ASP A 42 36.02 30.21 10.87
CA ASP A 42 36.34 29.60 12.16
C ASP A 42 35.57 28.29 12.35
N ALA A 43 36.03 27.45 13.29
CA ALA A 43 35.41 26.18 13.60
C ALA A 43 35.50 25.85 15.09
N TRP A 44 34.46 25.24 15.63
CA TRP A 44 34.38 24.83 17.04
C TRP A 44 33.89 23.40 17.17
N ARG A 45 34.59 22.60 17.96
CA ARG A 45 34.37 21.16 18.13
C ARG A 45 33.90 20.82 19.54
N GLY A 46 32.89 19.98 19.66
CA GLY A 46 32.37 19.44 20.92
C GLY A 46 32.21 17.91 20.87
N GLU A 47 32.13 17.29 22.03
CA GLU A 47 31.85 15.86 22.17
C GLU A 47 30.85 15.65 23.31
N VAL A 48 29.83 14.84 23.05
CA VAL A 48 28.78 14.44 24.00
C VAL A 48 28.89 12.94 24.18
N THR A 49 29.08 12.49 25.42
CA THR A 49 29.21 11.06 25.75
C THR A 49 27.84 10.44 25.99
N GLU A 50 27.75 9.11 25.86
CA GLU A 50 26.52 8.34 26.19
C GLU A 50 25.99 8.66 27.59
N ALA A 51 26.88 8.82 28.59
CA ALA A 51 26.50 9.22 29.94
C ALA A 51 25.86 10.63 30.00
N ALA A 52 26.36 11.59 29.22
CA ALA A 52 25.77 12.93 29.14
C ALA A 52 24.41 12.93 28.41
N VAL A 53 24.27 12.15 27.34
CA VAL A 53 22.97 11.96 26.65
C VAL A 53 21.93 11.37 27.60
N CYS A 54 22.33 10.38 28.42
CA CYS A 54 21.43 9.78 29.41
C CYS A 54 21.08 10.75 30.55
N GLN A 55 22.06 11.49 31.08
CA GLN A 55 21.85 12.45 32.15
C GLN A 55 20.90 13.59 31.73
N GLU A 56 21.07 14.18 30.54
CA GLU A 56 20.18 15.24 30.05
C GLU A 56 18.73 14.72 29.88
N ALA A 57 18.55 13.47 29.43
CA ALA A 57 17.23 12.86 29.32
C ALA A 57 16.54 12.69 30.70
N GLU A 58 17.30 12.32 31.72
CA GLU A 58 16.82 12.19 33.11
C GLU A 58 16.52 13.57 33.74
N GLU A 59 17.37 14.58 33.52
CA GLU A 59 17.16 15.96 34.01
C GLU A 59 15.96 16.67 33.34
N LEU A 60 15.64 16.32 32.09
CA LEU A 60 14.44 16.79 31.39
C LEU A 60 13.17 15.97 31.72
N GLU A 61 13.24 14.97 32.61
CA GLU A 61 12.18 13.99 32.90
C GLU A 61 11.61 13.29 31.63
N MET A 62 12.42 13.17 30.57
CA MET A 62 12.00 12.64 29.27
C MET A 62 12.28 11.15 29.14
N GLN A 63 11.40 10.43 28.44
CA GLN A 63 11.69 9.06 28.00
C GLN A 63 12.87 9.07 27.02
N MET A 64 13.92 8.33 27.34
CA MET A 64 15.17 8.19 26.56
C MET A 64 14.94 8.12 25.03
N ASP A 65 14.06 7.22 24.57
CA ASP A 65 13.78 7.04 23.13
C ASP A 65 13.24 8.31 22.46
N LYS A 66 12.39 9.07 23.16
CA LYS A 66 11.80 10.33 22.67
C LYS A 66 12.82 11.45 22.70
N TYR A 67 13.66 11.51 23.73
CA TYR A 67 14.76 12.45 23.81
C TYR A 67 15.74 12.24 22.65
N ILE A 68 16.18 10.99 22.41
CA ILE A 68 17.04 10.63 21.27
C ILE A 68 16.37 10.97 19.94
N GLN A 69 15.05 10.74 19.80
CA GLN A 69 14.30 11.08 18.58
C GLN A 69 14.28 12.60 18.34
N ASP A 70 13.93 13.40 19.34
CA ASP A 70 13.90 14.86 19.23
C ASP A 70 15.30 15.43 18.97
N LEU A 71 16.33 14.93 19.68
CA LEU A 71 17.73 15.28 19.49
C LEU A 71 18.22 14.94 18.07
N GLN A 72 17.81 13.79 17.52
CA GLN A 72 18.15 13.41 16.15
C GLN A 72 17.47 14.30 15.11
N VAL A 73 16.21 14.71 15.31
CA VAL A 73 15.54 15.67 14.41
C VAL A 73 16.17 17.06 14.54
N ALA A 74 16.47 17.53 15.75
CA ALA A 74 17.15 18.80 16.00
C ALA A 74 18.50 18.86 15.29
N LEU A 75 19.39 17.90 15.55
CA LEU A 75 20.78 17.94 15.09
C LEU A 75 20.97 17.44 13.64
N THR A 76 20.07 16.60 13.11
CA THR A 76 20.26 15.97 11.78
C THR A 76 19.09 16.10 10.80
N GLY A 77 17.94 16.61 11.23
CA GLY A 77 16.75 16.77 10.40
C GLY A 77 16.74 18.04 9.53
N THR A 78 15.79 18.08 8.59
CA THR A 78 15.53 19.20 7.67
C THR A 78 14.58 20.26 8.25
N GLU A 79 13.76 19.89 9.25
CA GLU A 79 12.62 20.69 9.72
C GLU A 79 13.05 21.80 10.68
N SER A 80 13.63 22.88 10.13
CA SER A 80 14.22 23.97 10.91
C SER A 80 13.21 24.92 11.58
N SER A 81 11.90 24.69 11.43
CA SER A 81 10.84 25.51 12.05
C SER A 81 10.44 25.04 13.47
N MET A 82 10.85 23.83 13.87
CA MET A 82 10.56 23.27 15.20
C MET A 82 11.70 23.43 16.20
N TYR A 83 12.87 23.93 15.77
CA TYR A 83 14.08 23.99 16.57
C TYR A 83 14.85 25.29 16.32
N SER A 84 15.30 25.93 17.40
CA SER A 84 16.09 27.17 17.37
C SER A 84 17.44 26.98 18.05
N PHE A 85 18.48 27.62 17.51
CA PHE A 85 19.85 27.49 17.99
C PHE A 85 20.35 28.82 18.55
N THR A 86 21.03 28.78 19.69
CA THR A 86 21.64 29.96 20.33
C THR A 86 23.11 29.71 20.64
N LEU A 87 23.93 30.77 20.58
CA LEU A 87 25.34 30.74 20.95
C LEU A 87 25.61 31.68 22.11
N THR A 88 26.32 31.18 23.13
CA THR A 88 26.81 31.99 24.25
C THR A 88 28.29 31.71 24.51
N PRO A 89 29.21 32.70 24.36
CA PRO A 89 28.99 34.04 23.78
C PRO A 89 28.66 33.98 22.27
N PRO A 90 28.32 35.11 21.64
CA PRO A 90 28.29 35.21 20.18
C PRO A 90 29.69 34.96 19.59
N ALA A 91 29.76 34.29 18.43
CA ALA A 91 31.03 33.77 17.88
C ALA A 91 32.07 34.85 17.57
N LYS A 92 31.61 36.06 17.23
CA LYS A 92 32.40 37.21 16.75
C LYS A 92 33.31 37.88 17.83
N LYS A 93 33.79 37.15 18.85
CA LYS A 93 34.46 37.75 20.03
C LYS A 93 35.60 36.90 20.62
N ASP A 94 36.56 36.48 19.79
CA ASP A 94 37.81 35.79 20.17
C ASP A 94 37.62 34.60 21.13
N SER A 95 36.45 33.97 21.07
CA SER A 95 35.97 33.06 22.10
C SER A 95 36.43 31.63 21.81
N SER A 96 37.51 31.23 22.50
CA SER A 96 38.08 29.88 22.46
C SER A 96 37.12 28.77 22.93
N THR A 97 35.99 29.14 23.55
CA THR A 97 34.88 28.24 23.90
C THR A 97 33.53 28.89 23.62
N LEU A 98 32.61 28.13 23.03
CA LEU A 98 31.21 28.51 22.77
C LEU A 98 30.27 27.50 23.39
N LYS A 99 29.21 27.95 24.08
CA LYS A 99 28.05 27.11 24.40
C LYS A 99 27.08 27.15 23.21
N LEU A 100 26.89 26.03 22.53
CA LEU A 100 25.79 25.83 21.59
C LEU A 100 24.60 25.25 22.36
N GLU A 101 23.47 25.92 22.31
CA GLU A 101 22.22 25.49 22.93
C GLU A 101 21.15 25.34 21.86
N TYR A 102 20.38 24.25 21.96
CA TYR A 102 19.34 23.91 20.99
C TYR A 102 18.01 23.76 21.71
N GLU A 103 17.08 24.63 21.35
CA GLU A 103 15.73 24.69 21.91
C GLU A 103 14.72 24.06 20.93
N LYS A 104 13.71 23.39 21.47
CA LYS A 104 12.55 22.92 20.71
C LYS A 104 11.37 23.87 20.90
N VAL A 105 10.81 24.36 19.79
CA VAL A 105 9.74 25.36 19.77
C VAL A 105 8.40 24.69 19.53
N GLN A 106 7.44 24.90 20.43
CA GLN A 106 6.07 24.40 20.33
C GLN A 106 5.06 25.46 20.79
N LYS A 107 4.22 25.95 19.87
CA LYS A 107 3.09 26.86 20.16
C LYS A 107 3.50 28.08 20.99
N ASP A 108 4.45 28.84 20.45
CA ASP A 108 4.99 30.09 21.02
C ASP A 108 5.72 29.93 22.37
N ILE A 109 6.03 28.68 22.77
CA ILE A 109 6.89 28.34 23.91
C ILE A 109 8.11 27.58 23.36
N SER A 110 9.31 28.01 23.72
CA SER A 110 10.53 27.21 23.54
C SER A 110 10.92 26.52 24.84
N PHE A 111 11.60 25.38 24.73
CA PHE A 111 12.30 24.75 25.84
C PHE A 111 13.68 24.29 25.39
N SER A 112 14.69 24.45 26.25
CA SER A 112 16.02 23.88 25.98
C SER A 112 15.90 22.36 25.93
N LEU A 113 16.32 21.80 24.81
CA LEU A 113 16.47 20.35 24.61
C LEU A 113 17.90 19.91 24.97
N GLY A 114 18.80 20.85 25.25
CA GLY A 114 20.13 20.57 25.76
C GLY A 114 21.17 21.53 25.21
N SER A 115 22.40 21.38 25.68
CA SER A 115 23.49 22.25 25.27
C SER A 115 24.87 21.60 25.34
N VAL A 116 25.79 22.06 24.49
CA VAL A 116 27.12 21.48 24.32
C VAL A 116 28.17 22.58 24.33
N LEU A 117 29.23 22.38 25.12
CA LEU A 117 30.40 23.24 25.12
C LEU A 117 31.33 22.85 23.96
N LEU A 118 31.38 23.71 22.94
CA LEU A 118 32.31 23.62 21.83
C LEU A 118 33.61 24.38 22.18
N LYS A 119 34.74 23.89 21.70
CA LYS A 119 36.07 24.53 21.81
C LYS A 119 36.56 24.90 20.43
N ALA A 120 37.22 26.04 20.28
CA ALA A 120 37.83 26.43 19.00
C ALA A 120 38.79 25.33 18.52
N ASP A 121 38.64 24.93 17.25
CA ASP A 121 39.52 23.96 16.60
C ASP A 121 40.83 24.68 16.22
N PRO A 122 42.02 24.14 16.52
CA PRO A 122 43.28 24.81 16.21
C PRO A 122 43.56 24.96 14.71
N GLU A 123 42.93 24.14 13.85
CA GLU A 123 43.11 24.17 12.40
C GLU A 123 41.74 24.28 11.69
N PRO A 124 41.00 25.40 11.86
CA PRO A 124 39.62 25.52 11.38
C PRO A 124 39.53 25.37 9.85
N ALA A 125 40.57 25.80 9.14
CA ALA A 125 40.69 25.63 7.70
C ALA A 125 40.78 24.15 7.25
N GLU A 126 41.36 23.24 8.05
CA GLU A 126 41.29 21.79 7.77
C GLU A 126 39.92 21.22 8.14
N ALA A 127 39.32 21.67 9.24
CA ALA A 127 37.98 21.23 9.65
C ALA A 127 36.91 21.57 8.59
N VAL A 128 37.00 22.77 7.99
CA VAL A 128 36.17 23.17 6.84
C VAL A 128 36.51 22.36 5.58
N ARG A 129 37.79 22.08 5.30
CA ARG A 129 38.19 21.20 4.17
C ARG A 129 37.61 19.80 4.31
N GLU A 130 37.68 19.16 5.48
CA GLU A 130 37.04 17.86 5.71
C GLU A 130 35.53 17.91 5.46
N LEU A 131 34.83 18.92 5.98
CA LEU A 131 33.38 19.07 5.83
C LEU A 131 33.00 19.18 4.35
N LEU A 132 33.74 19.97 3.56
CA LEU A 132 33.53 20.12 2.12
C LEU A 132 33.86 18.82 1.36
N ILE A 133 34.97 18.16 1.68
CA ILE A 133 35.38 16.88 1.06
C ILE A 133 34.32 15.80 1.32
N HIS A 134 33.86 15.65 2.57
CA HIS A 134 32.80 14.70 2.91
C HIS A 134 31.48 15.01 2.19
N SER A 135 31.10 16.29 2.14
CA SER A 135 29.87 16.73 1.47
C SER A 135 29.91 16.45 -0.04
N LEU A 136 31.04 16.71 -0.70
CA LEU A 136 31.26 16.38 -2.12
C LEU A 136 31.29 14.86 -2.36
N GLN A 137 31.95 14.08 -1.50
CA GLN A 137 31.95 12.62 -1.60
C GLN A 137 30.54 12.02 -1.42
N ARG A 138 29.73 12.57 -0.51
CA ARG A 138 28.31 12.22 -0.33
C ARG A 138 27.50 12.59 -1.57
N GLY A 139 27.66 13.81 -2.10
CA GLY A 139 27.02 14.27 -3.34
C GLY A 139 27.30 13.34 -4.52
N ASN A 140 28.58 13.11 -4.84
CA ASN A 140 29.03 12.22 -5.92
C ASN A 140 28.53 10.76 -5.74
N THR A 141 28.22 10.34 -4.51
CA THR A 141 27.71 9.00 -4.21
C THR A 141 26.19 8.92 -4.37
N LEU A 142 25.46 9.96 -3.98
CA LEU A 142 24.03 10.10 -4.24
C LEU A 142 23.76 10.24 -5.75
N GLU A 143 24.56 11.01 -6.48
CA GLU A 143 24.48 11.14 -7.95
C GLU A 143 24.64 9.78 -8.64
N ARG A 144 25.70 9.03 -8.30
CA ARG A 144 25.91 7.67 -8.82
C ARG A 144 24.75 6.74 -8.49
N HIS A 145 24.21 6.80 -7.27
CA HIS A 145 23.08 5.97 -6.86
C HIS A 145 21.78 6.32 -7.61
N ASN A 146 21.46 7.62 -7.72
CA ASN A 146 20.32 8.11 -8.50
C ASN A 146 20.41 7.66 -9.96
N ARG A 147 21.58 7.77 -10.59
CA ARG A 147 21.80 7.29 -11.95
C ARG A 147 21.54 5.78 -12.09
N THR A 148 22.03 4.95 -11.16
CA THR A 148 21.73 3.51 -11.17
C THR A 148 20.22 3.24 -11.01
N LEU A 149 19.55 3.95 -10.11
CA LEU A 149 18.09 3.85 -9.94
C LEU A 149 17.32 4.31 -11.20
N GLU A 150 17.80 5.33 -11.92
CA GLU A 150 17.23 5.76 -13.19
C GLU A 150 17.41 4.72 -14.30
N GLU A 151 18.60 4.14 -14.44
CA GLU A 151 18.92 3.07 -15.39
C GLU A 151 18.06 1.81 -15.10
N GLU A 152 17.91 1.42 -13.84
CA GLU A 152 17.03 0.32 -13.43
C GLU A 152 15.54 0.63 -13.67
N ASN A 153 15.08 1.85 -13.38
CA ASN A 153 13.68 2.24 -13.56
C ASN A 153 13.31 2.33 -15.06
N GLN A 154 14.23 2.83 -15.91
CA GLN A 154 14.08 2.77 -17.37
C GLN A 154 13.98 1.32 -17.87
N ARG A 155 14.86 0.42 -17.39
CA ARG A 155 14.79 -1.01 -17.70
C ARG A 155 13.45 -1.63 -17.30
N LEU A 156 12.99 -1.39 -16.06
CA LEU A 156 11.74 -1.93 -15.54
C LEU A 156 10.52 -1.43 -16.32
N ARG A 157 10.49 -0.15 -16.73
CA ARG A 157 9.44 0.40 -17.61
C ARG A 157 9.44 -0.27 -18.98
N ALA A 158 10.61 -0.48 -19.59
CA ALA A 158 10.71 -1.16 -20.89
C ALA A 158 10.26 -2.64 -20.80
N GLU A 159 10.60 -3.34 -19.72
CA GLU A 159 10.15 -4.71 -19.45
C GLU A 159 8.64 -4.78 -19.20
N GLN A 160 8.08 -3.86 -18.42
CA GLN A 160 6.63 -3.71 -18.22
C GLN A 160 5.89 -3.46 -19.55
N GLN A 161 6.43 -2.57 -20.40
CA GLN A 161 5.87 -2.30 -21.73
C GLN A 161 5.90 -3.55 -22.63
N ARG A 162 7.02 -4.30 -22.65
CA ARG A 162 7.14 -5.57 -23.38
C ARG A 162 6.06 -6.56 -22.93
N ILE A 163 5.99 -6.85 -21.64
CA ILE A 163 5.05 -7.82 -21.06
C ILE A 163 3.60 -7.37 -21.29
N THR A 164 3.30 -6.07 -21.21
CA THR A 164 1.96 -5.54 -21.48
C THR A 164 1.55 -5.69 -22.95
N ALA A 165 2.48 -5.48 -23.89
CA ALA A 165 2.24 -5.68 -25.32
C ALA A 165 2.08 -7.16 -25.69
N GLU A 166 2.83 -8.03 -25.01
CA GLU A 166 2.77 -9.49 -25.17
C GLU A 166 1.45 -10.07 -24.61
N LEU A 167 1.04 -9.64 -23.41
CA LEU A 167 -0.25 -9.99 -22.80
C LEU A 167 -1.44 -9.57 -23.66
N LYS A 168 -1.39 -8.38 -24.29
CA LYS A 168 -2.41 -7.94 -25.25
C LYS A 168 -2.52 -8.89 -26.43
N ARG A 169 -1.39 -9.25 -27.07
CA ARG A 169 -1.39 -10.23 -28.17
C ARG A 169 -1.95 -11.60 -27.77
N TYR A 170 -1.71 -12.05 -26.54
CA TYR A 170 -2.30 -13.29 -26.03
C TYR A 170 -3.81 -13.16 -25.77
N ALA A 171 -4.31 -12.02 -25.31
CA ALA A 171 -5.74 -11.75 -25.19
C ALA A 171 -6.41 -11.68 -26.58
N ASP A 172 -5.85 -10.90 -27.52
CA ASP A 172 -6.34 -10.78 -28.90
C ASP A 172 -6.38 -12.16 -29.59
N GLY A 173 -5.34 -12.98 -29.41
CA GLY A 173 -5.24 -14.33 -29.96
C GLY A 173 -6.21 -15.34 -29.32
N LYS A 174 -6.42 -15.27 -28.00
CA LYS A 174 -7.45 -16.04 -27.28
C LYS A 174 -8.84 -15.72 -27.82
N ASP A 175 -9.18 -14.44 -27.90
CA ASP A 175 -10.53 -14.00 -28.27
C ASP A 175 -10.84 -14.32 -29.75
N ALA A 176 -9.82 -14.26 -30.63
CA ALA A 176 -9.93 -14.74 -32.00
C ALA A 176 -10.15 -16.27 -32.09
N LEU A 177 -9.43 -17.07 -31.29
CA LEU A 177 -9.60 -18.52 -31.23
C LEU A 177 -10.98 -18.91 -30.67
N GLU A 178 -11.44 -18.23 -29.63
CA GLU A 178 -12.79 -18.42 -29.09
C GLU A 178 -13.87 -18.11 -30.14
N ALA A 179 -13.72 -17.02 -30.89
CA ALA A 179 -14.63 -16.69 -31.99
C ALA A 179 -14.66 -17.77 -33.10
N GLU A 180 -13.51 -18.35 -33.47
CA GLU A 180 -13.46 -19.47 -34.42
C GLU A 180 -14.17 -20.71 -33.87
N LEU A 181 -13.88 -21.09 -32.62
CA LEU A 181 -14.47 -22.25 -31.95
C LEU A 181 -15.99 -22.11 -31.79
N TYR A 182 -16.49 -20.94 -31.40
CA TYR A 182 -17.93 -20.67 -31.33
C TYR A 182 -18.58 -20.71 -32.72
N SER A 183 -17.95 -20.14 -33.75
CA SER A 183 -18.44 -20.20 -35.13
C SER A 183 -18.57 -21.65 -35.62
N ARG A 184 -17.52 -22.46 -35.43
CA ARG A 184 -17.49 -23.89 -35.77
C ARG A 184 -18.54 -24.70 -34.98
N PHE A 185 -18.72 -24.40 -33.69
CA PHE A 185 -19.76 -25.03 -32.86
C PHE A 185 -21.18 -24.69 -33.35
N VAL A 186 -21.43 -23.44 -33.75
CA VAL A 186 -22.72 -23.02 -34.33
C VAL A 186 -23.04 -23.75 -35.64
N LEU A 187 -22.04 -23.98 -36.51
CA LEU A 187 -22.22 -24.79 -37.73
C LEU A 187 -22.67 -26.22 -37.37
N VAL A 188 -21.95 -26.90 -36.47
CA VAL A 188 -22.30 -28.27 -36.02
C VAL A 188 -23.69 -28.30 -35.37
N LEU A 189 -24.03 -27.33 -34.52
CA LEU A 189 -25.38 -27.22 -33.96
C LEU A 189 -26.46 -27.05 -35.04
N ASN A 190 -26.19 -26.28 -36.09
CA ASN A 190 -27.15 -26.04 -37.15
C ASN A 190 -27.36 -27.27 -38.04
N GLU A 191 -26.31 -28.05 -38.32
CA GLU A 191 -26.44 -29.37 -38.97
C GLU A 191 -27.27 -30.34 -38.12
N LYS A 192 -26.98 -30.46 -36.82
CA LYS A 192 -27.74 -31.33 -35.89
C LYS A 192 -29.20 -30.90 -35.83
N LYS A 193 -29.50 -29.60 -35.70
CA LYS A 193 -30.86 -29.04 -35.76
C LYS A 193 -31.55 -29.35 -37.10
N ALA A 194 -30.86 -29.23 -38.22
CA ALA A 194 -31.40 -29.56 -39.54
C ALA A 194 -31.73 -31.05 -39.67
N LYS A 195 -30.84 -31.94 -39.19
CA LYS A 195 -31.09 -33.39 -39.21
C LYS A 195 -32.25 -33.80 -38.30
N ILE A 196 -32.39 -33.18 -37.13
CA ILE A 196 -33.55 -33.37 -36.23
C ILE A 196 -34.85 -32.98 -36.94
N ARG A 197 -34.91 -31.78 -37.56
CA ARG A 197 -36.10 -31.35 -38.33
C ARG A 197 -36.45 -32.31 -39.48
N SER A 198 -35.46 -32.76 -40.24
CA SER A 198 -35.65 -33.73 -41.33
C SER A 198 -36.20 -35.08 -40.84
N LEU A 199 -35.70 -35.58 -39.70
CA LEU A 199 -36.22 -36.80 -39.08
C LEU A 199 -37.64 -36.60 -38.54
N GLN A 200 -37.93 -35.47 -37.90
CA GLN A 200 -39.28 -35.12 -37.44
C GLN A 200 -40.28 -35.08 -38.60
N GLN A 201 -39.94 -34.41 -39.70
CA GLN A 201 -40.77 -34.36 -40.93
C GLN A 201 -41.01 -35.76 -41.53
N THR A 202 -40.01 -36.63 -41.48
CA THR A 202 -40.16 -38.02 -41.95
C THR A 202 -41.10 -38.81 -41.05
N VAL A 203 -41.02 -38.63 -39.73
CA VAL A 203 -41.93 -39.27 -38.76
C VAL A 203 -43.36 -38.76 -38.90
N THR A 204 -43.59 -37.45 -39.04
CA THR A 204 -44.95 -36.91 -39.23
C THR A 204 -45.56 -37.38 -40.54
N HIS A 205 -44.81 -37.35 -41.66
CA HIS A 205 -45.30 -37.87 -42.94
C HIS A 205 -45.66 -39.36 -42.88
N LEU A 206 -44.85 -40.20 -42.21
CA LEU A 206 -45.17 -41.62 -42.01
C LEU A 206 -46.42 -41.80 -41.12
N GLN A 207 -46.59 -40.97 -40.09
CA GLN A 207 -47.76 -40.99 -39.21
C GLN A 207 -49.04 -40.50 -39.92
N GLU A 208 -48.96 -39.49 -40.77
CA GLU A 208 -50.03 -39.01 -41.65
C GLU A 208 -50.40 -40.03 -42.73
N THR A 209 -49.41 -40.67 -43.36
CA THR A 209 -49.62 -41.78 -44.32
C THR A 209 -50.36 -42.93 -43.63
N ARG A 210 -49.90 -43.36 -42.45
CA ARG A 210 -50.56 -44.41 -41.64
C ARG A 210 -51.96 -44.01 -41.19
N SER A 211 -52.20 -42.73 -40.90
CA SER A 211 -53.50 -42.21 -40.45
C SER A 211 -54.50 -42.13 -41.60
N SER A 212 -54.07 -41.70 -42.79
CA SER A 212 -54.89 -41.67 -44.00
C SER A 212 -55.15 -43.08 -44.57
N GLU A 213 -54.22 -44.02 -44.45
CA GLU A 213 -54.47 -45.44 -44.73
C GLU A 213 -55.50 -46.04 -43.75
N ASN A 214 -55.43 -45.68 -42.46
CA ASN A 214 -56.43 -46.07 -41.46
C ASN A 214 -57.80 -45.38 -41.66
N GLN A 215 -57.85 -44.17 -42.24
CA GLN A 215 -59.09 -43.52 -42.66
C GLN A 215 -59.71 -44.24 -43.86
N LYS A 216 -58.92 -44.59 -44.89
CA LYS A 216 -59.38 -45.41 -46.03
C LYS A 216 -59.89 -46.81 -45.60
N LYS A 217 -59.47 -47.33 -44.44
CA LYS A 217 -60.03 -48.54 -43.80
C LYS A 217 -61.25 -48.27 -42.90
N LYS A 218 -61.54 -47.03 -42.51
CA LYS A 218 -62.72 -46.64 -41.72
C LYS A 218 -63.91 -46.18 -42.58
N ASP A 219 -63.68 -45.66 -43.79
CA ASP A 219 -64.78 -45.31 -44.71
C ASP A 219 -65.55 -46.55 -45.22
N PHE A 220 -65.01 -47.75 -45.01
CA PHE A 220 -65.71 -49.03 -45.22
C PHE A 220 -66.48 -49.56 -44.00
N SER A 221 -66.46 -48.89 -42.83
CA SER A 221 -67.27 -49.30 -41.68
C SER A 221 -67.57 -48.18 -40.68
N LYS A 222 -68.75 -47.56 -40.84
CA LYS A 222 -69.47 -46.82 -39.79
C LYS A 222 -70.98 -46.92 -39.99
N LYS A 223 -71.70 -47.45 -38.98
CA LYS A 223 -73.11 -47.12 -38.72
C LYS A 223 -73.47 -47.42 -37.26
N SER A 224 -73.97 -46.40 -36.54
CA SER A 224 -74.54 -46.45 -35.17
C SER A 224 -73.57 -46.88 -34.03
N ASP A 225 -73.66 -46.36 -32.79
CA ASP A 225 -74.40 -45.18 -32.31
C ASP A 225 -73.80 -44.57 -31.00
N GLN A 226 -74.50 -43.58 -30.45
CA GLN A 226 -74.38 -42.85 -29.15
C GLN A 226 -73.87 -43.67 -27.91
N THR A 227 -73.38 -43.10 -26.78
CA THR A 227 -73.73 -41.80 -26.12
C THR A 227 -72.68 -41.33 -25.07
N ALA A 228 -72.59 -39.99 -24.84
CA ALA A 228 -72.31 -39.20 -23.61
C ALA A 228 -71.23 -39.54 -22.53
N GLY A 229 -70.75 -38.47 -21.84
CA GLY A 229 -69.78 -38.44 -20.71
C GLY A 229 -68.49 -37.70 -21.10
N GLN A 230 -68.08 -36.51 -20.62
CA GLN A 230 -68.03 -35.90 -19.26
C GLN A 230 -67.21 -36.71 -18.24
N GLU A 231 -66.25 -36.15 -17.49
CA GLU A 231 -65.55 -34.83 -17.55
C GLU A 231 -64.25 -34.92 -16.70
N GLU A 232 -63.56 -33.81 -16.42
CA GLU A 232 -62.38 -33.65 -15.51
C GLU A 232 -61.07 -34.37 -15.96
N ASP A 233 -59.86 -33.79 -16.03
CA ASP A 233 -59.12 -32.71 -15.34
C ASP A 233 -58.13 -33.21 -14.25
N GLN A 234 -57.10 -32.39 -14.01
CA GLN A 234 -56.07 -32.44 -12.98
C GLN A 234 -54.83 -33.34 -13.14
N TYR A 235 -53.77 -32.82 -12.52
CA TYR A 235 -52.57 -33.49 -12.00
C TYR A 235 -51.46 -33.91 -13.00
N GLY A 236 -50.22 -33.44 -12.83
CA GLY A 236 -49.75 -32.46 -11.85
C GLY A 236 -48.29 -32.07 -12.06
N GLY A 237 -47.97 -30.79 -11.86
CA GLY A 237 -46.59 -30.31 -11.87
C GLY A 237 -46.05 -30.16 -10.45
N THR A 238 -44.83 -30.62 -10.22
CA THR A 238 -43.98 -30.14 -9.12
C THR A 238 -42.59 -29.83 -9.65
N THR A 239 -42.10 -28.65 -9.30
CA THR A 239 -40.68 -28.26 -9.39
C THR A 239 -40.21 -28.07 -7.95
N ASP A 240 -39.06 -28.63 -7.58
CA ASP A 240 -38.55 -28.58 -6.21
C ASP A 240 -37.00 -28.54 -6.20
N GLU A 241 -36.50 -27.32 -6.31
CA GLU A 241 -35.42 -26.67 -5.56
C GLU A 241 -33.99 -27.27 -5.31
N GLU A 242 -33.05 -26.30 -5.26
CA GLU A 242 -31.81 -26.19 -4.45
C GLU A 242 -30.66 -27.26 -4.51
N GLN A 243 -29.41 -27.00 -4.08
CA GLN A 243 -28.45 -25.86 -4.15
C GLN A 243 -27.03 -26.40 -3.74
N GLY A 244 -25.95 -25.60 -3.80
CA GLY A 244 -24.57 -25.93 -3.30
C GLY A 244 -23.68 -26.82 -4.22
N GLU A 245 -22.39 -26.53 -4.52
CA GLU A 245 -21.18 -26.19 -3.73
C GLU A 245 -20.50 -27.37 -2.95
N VAL A 246 -19.17 -27.54 -2.80
CA VAL A 246 -17.91 -27.10 -3.49
C VAL A 246 -16.73 -28.02 -3.00
N ARG A 247 -15.74 -28.38 -3.86
CA ARG A 247 -14.44 -29.11 -3.58
C ARG A 247 -14.51 -30.56 -2.98
N SER A 248 -13.79 -31.61 -3.42
CA SER A 248 -12.33 -31.95 -3.60
C SER A 248 -11.66 -32.54 -2.31
N THR A 249 -10.64 -33.43 -2.30
CA THR A 249 -9.63 -33.86 -3.31
C THR A 249 -9.36 -35.39 -3.58
N PRO A 250 -8.82 -36.27 -2.67
CA PRO A 250 -7.79 -37.27 -3.08
C PRO A 250 -8.15 -38.77 -2.77
N ALA A 251 -7.33 -39.83 -2.97
CA ALA A 251 -5.87 -39.96 -3.11
C ALA A 251 -5.40 -41.30 -3.77
N SER A 252 -4.17 -41.35 -4.33
CA SER A 252 -3.15 -42.44 -4.16
C SER A 252 -1.85 -42.22 -4.99
N THR A 253 -0.73 -42.96 -4.87
CA THR A 253 0.02 -43.56 -3.71
C THR A 253 1.37 -44.17 -4.19
N ILE A 254 2.54 -43.51 -3.93
CA ILE A 254 3.89 -44.07 -3.55
C ILE A 254 4.63 -45.03 -4.57
N PRO A 255 6.00 -45.17 -4.62
CA PRO A 255 7.15 -44.39 -4.09
C PRO A 255 8.19 -43.94 -5.16
N THR A 256 9.23 -43.17 -4.77
CA THR A 256 10.69 -43.50 -4.90
C THR A 256 11.54 -42.39 -4.23
N ARG A 257 12.86 -42.59 -4.03
CA ARG A 257 13.76 -41.81 -3.16
C ARG A 257 14.84 -41.05 -3.96
N GLU A 258 15.42 -40.03 -3.29
CA GLU A 258 16.77 -39.42 -3.50
C GLU A 258 16.90 -38.08 -4.27
N SER A 259 17.08 -37.01 -3.46
CA SER A 259 18.04 -35.89 -3.62
C SER A 259 18.00 -34.94 -4.84
N SER A 260 18.36 -33.69 -4.54
CA SER A 260 18.68 -32.56 -5.45
C SER A 260 17.50 -31.68 -5.90
N THR A 261 17.69 -30.37 -5.77
CA THR A 261 16.72 -29.31 -6.13
C THR A 261 17.05 -28.67 -7.49
N PRO A 262 16.09 -28.55 -8.42
CA PRO A 262 16.18 -27.66 -9.57
C PRO A 262 15.09 -26.56 -9.60
N SER A 263 15.19 -25.69 -10.60
CA SER A 263 14.44 -24.43 -10.81
C SER A 263 12.95 -24.62 -11.16
N PRO A 264 12.04 -23.66 -10.85
CA PRO A 264 10.60 -23.75 -11.14
C PRO A 264 10.19 -23.29 -12.55
N PHE A 265 11.00 -23.60 -13.57
CA PHE A 265 10.73 -23.27 -14.97
C PHE A 265 11.19 -24.41 -15.89
N ASP A 266 10.34 -25.42 -16.06
CA ASP A 266 10.23 -26.30 -17.24
C ASP A 266 9.08 -27.30 -16.97
N ASP A 267 7.97 -27.19 -17.70
CA ASP A 267 6.88 -28.18 -17.69
C ASP A 267 6.22 -28.23 -19.09
N PRO A 268 6.37 -29.33 -19.86
CA PRO A 268 5.85 -29.43 -21.22
C PRO A 268 4.37 -29.80 -21.23
N LEU A 269 3.55 -28.99 -21.92
CA LEU A 269 2.14 -29.26 -22.19
C LEU A 269 1.94 -30.57 -22.96
N ASP A 270 1.25 -31.55 -22.36
CA ASP A 270 0.55 -32.59 -23.13
C ASP A 270 -0.58 -33.30 -22.33
N ASP A 271 -1.44 -34.02 -23.07
CA ASP A 271 -2.49 -34.97 -22.62
C ASP A 271 -3.68 -34.44 -21.76
N ILE A 272 -4.56 -33.65 -22.38
CA ILE A 272 -5.91 -33.36 -21.86
C ILE A 272 -6.86 -34.51 -22.26
N THR A 273 -7.21 -35.37 -21.32
CA THR A 273 -8.15 -36.50 -21.56
C THR A 273 -9.63 -36.12 -21.40
N ASP A 274 -10.48 -36.64 -22.30
CA ASP A 274 -11.94 -36.42 -22.34
C ASP A 274 -12.67 -37.21 -21.23
N VAL A 275 -13.61 -36.56 -20.53
CA VAL A 275 -14.34 -37.14 -19.38
C VAL A 275 -15.84 -36.81 -19.44
N ALA A 276 -16.65 -37.81 -19.80
CA ALA A 276 -18.11 -37.72 -19.84
C ALA A 276 -18.76 -37.77 -18.42
N PRO A 277 -19.92 -37.12 -18.19
CA PRO A 277 -20.46 -36.89 -16.84
C PRO A 277 -21.24 -38.08 -16.24
N CYS A 278 -20.97 -38.37 -14.96
CA CYS A 278 -21.61 -39.45 -14.18
C CYS A 278 -22.30 -38.95 -12.88
N ARG A 279 -23.22 -39.76 -12.33
CA ARG A 279 -24.30 -39.32 -11.40
C ARG A 279 -23.91 -39.32 -9.91
N LYS A 280 -24.41 -38.34 -9.14
CA LYS A 280 -24.22 -38.17 -7.67
C LYS A 280 -24.73 -39.37 -6.84
N ARG A 281 -24.11 -39.64 -5.68
CA ARG A 281 -24.66 -40.46 -4.57
C ARG A 281 -24.37 -39.79 -3.20
N ARG A 282 -25.28 -39.94 -2.22
CA ARG A 282 -25.24 -39.20 -0.93
C ARG A 282 -24.28 -39.82 0.11
N PHE A 283 -23.70 -38.97 0.96
CA PHE A 283 -23.06 -39.33 2.24
C PHE A 283 -23.99 -39.04 3.45
N ARG A 284 -23.63 -39.53 4.65
CA ARG A 284 -24.33 -39.30 5.92
C ARG A 284 -23.39 -38.61 6.93
N HIS A 285 -23.99 -37.92 7.91
CA HIS A 285 -23.31 -37.06 8.89
C HIS A 285 -22.34 -37.79 9.83
N LEU A 286 -21.37 -37.04 10.36
CA LEU A 286 -20.56 -37.37 11.55
C LEU A 286 -20.91 -36.46 12.73
N ARG A 287 -20.49 -36.84 13.94
CA ARG A 287 -20.86 -36.23 15.23
C ARG A 287 -19.60 -35.98 16.08
N ALA A 288 -19.58 -34.87 16.83
CA ALA A 288 -18.51 -34.53 17.79
C ALA A 288 -18.54 -35.41 19.06
N PRO A 289 -17.50 -35.37 19.93
CA PRO A 289 -17.59 -34.44 21.08
C PRO A 289 -16.25 -33.84 21.61
N ASP A 290 -16.37 -32.68 22.29
CA ASP A 290 -15.90 -32.27 23.64
C ASP A 290 -14.56 -32.76 24.27
N ALA A 291 -13.97 -32.15 25.31
CA ALA A 291 -13.86 -30.74 25.79
C ALA A 291 -13.01 -30.72 27.10
N ALA A 292 -12.21 -29.67 27.37
CA ALA A 292 -11.59 -29.43 28.69
C ALA A 292 -11.21 -27.94 28.91
N VAL A 293 -11.27 -27.45 30.16
CA VAL A 293 -11.14 -26.01 30.52
C VAL A 293 -10.45 -25.82 31.88
N LYS A 294 -9.69 -24.71 32.07
CA LYS A 294 -9.55 -24.02 33.38
C LYS A 294 -9.22 -22.53 33.24
N LYS A 295 -9.63 -21.75 34.25
CA LYS A 295 -9.57 -20.27 34.44
C LYS A 295 -8.76 -19.95 35.74
N PRO A 296 -8.58 -18.72 36.30
CA PRO A 296 -9.50 -17.55 36.33
C PRO A 296 -8.93 -16.10 36.29
N ASN A 297 -9.87 -15.13 36.41
CA ASN A 297 -9.78 -13.65 36.38
C ASN A 297 -8.88 -12.95 37.46
N PRO A 298 -8.70 -11.60 37.39
CA PRO A 298 -9.53 -10.70 38.24
C PRO A 298 -10.02 -9.35 37.59
N PRO A 299 -10.92 -8.55 38.23
CA PRO A 299 -11.56 -7.33 37.66
C PRO A 299 -11.45 -6.03 38.59
N PRO A 300 -12.43 -5.08 38.77
CA PRO A 300 -12.37 -3.76 38.08
C PRO A 300 -12.77 -2.44 38.85
N SER A 301 -12.40 -1.27 38.29
CA SER A 301 -13.15 0.03 38.16
C SER A 301 -13.62 0.94 39.34
N GLN A 302 -13.92 2.22 38.99
CA GLN A 302 -14.73 3.30 39.66
C GLN A 302 -13.96 4.31 40.58
N ARG A 303 -14.22 5.63 40.72
CA ARG A 303 -15.15 6.73 40.24
C ARG A 303 -14.37 8.09 40.28
N LYS A 304 -14.73 9.29 39.75
CA LYS A 304 -15.77 9.88 38.85
C LYS A 304 -16.67 11.05 39.42
N SER A 305 -16.13 12.28 39.54
CA SER A 305 -16.82 13.59 39.75
C SER A 305 -15.82 14.75 39.46
N SER A 306 -16.01 15.80 38.65
CA SER A 306 -17.11 16.75 38.32
C SER A 306 -17.07 18.07 39.13
N ASP A 307 -16.80 19.21 38.48
CA ASP A 307 -17.65 20.42 38.46
C ASP A 307 -16.99 21.64 37.74
N SER A 308 -17.74 22.72 37.55
CA SER A 308 -17.29 24.00 36.97
C SER A 308 -18.18 25.16 37.45
N PRO A 309 -17.65 26.39 37.58
CA PRO A 309 -18.45 27.60 37.50
C PRO A 309 -17.87 28.67 36.54
N ALA A 310 -18.68 29.68 36.19
CA ALA A 310 -18.33 30.75 35.25
C ALA A 310 -18.01 32.10 35.94
N GLY A 311 -17.25 32.98 35.26
CA GLY A 311 -16.88 34.31 35.79
C GLY A 311 -16.53 35.34 34.70
N SER A 312 -17.37 36.37 34.57
CA SER A 312 -17.32 37.47 33.58
C SER A 312 -16.05 38.34 33.57
N SER A 313 -15.56 38.73 32.37
CA SER A 313 -15.08 40.12 32.13
C SER A 313 -14.96 40.52 30.64
N LYS A 314 -15.77 41.53 30.28
CA LYS A 314 -15.67 42.60 29.25
C LYS A 314 -14.63 42.58 28.10
N GLN A 315 -15.16 42.93 26.93
CA GLN A 315 -14.52 43.54 25.75
C GLN A 315 -13.83 44.90 26.07
N PRO A 316 -12.91 45.41 25.22
CA PRO A 316 -13.37 46.24 24.08
C PRO A 316 -12.58 46.09 22.76
N THR A 317 -13.19 46.58 21.67
CA THR A 317 -12.64 46.68 20.31
C THR A 317 -12.23 48.13 19.99
N PRO A 318 -11.19 48.32 19.16
CA PRO A 318 -11.14 49.34 18.10
C PRO A 318 -10.85 48.66 16.73
N GLN A 319 -11.44 48.93 15.55
CA GLN A 319 -12.04 50.14 14.93
C GLN A 319 -11.14 51.38 14.93
N ARG A 320 -10.82 52.03 13.79
CA ARG A 320 -11.22 51.82 12.37
C ARG A 320 -10.39 52.71 11.43
N SER A 321 -9.81 52.15 10.36
CA SER A 321 -9.40 52.82 9.11
C SER A 321 -8.83 51.74 8.16
N ALA A 322 -9.34 51.42 6.95
CA ALA A 322 -10.37 52.02 6.10
C ALA A 322 -9.99 53.36 5.42
N ASP A 323 -9.12 53.27 4.40
CA ASP A 323 -9.18 53.87 3.05
C ASP A 323 -7.92 53.39 2.27
N ALA A 324 -7.82 53.29 0.93
CA ALA A 324 -8.80 53.11 -0.15
C ALA A 324 -8.07 52.64 -1.44
N ALA A 325 -8.84 52.12 -2.42
CA ALA A 325 -8.72 52.12 -3.90
C ALA A 325 -7.45 52.72 -4.60
N THR A 326 -6.97 52.33 -5.80
CA THR A 326 -7.40 51.46 -6.95
C THR A 326 -6.21 51.33 -7.94
N ALA A 327 -6.15 50.57 -9.06
CA ALA A 327 -6.98 49.55 -9.77
C ALA A 327 -6.10 48.76 -10.78
N SER A 328 -6.60 47.65 -11.34
CA SER A 328 -6.15 46.93 -12.57
C SER A 328 -4.72 46.36 -12.61
N SER A 329 -4.38 45.32 -13.39
CA SER A 329 -5.11 44.39 -14.29
C SER A 329 -4.63 42.94 -14.03
N ALA A 330 -5.32 41.83 -14.36
CA ALA A 330 -6.41 41.51 -15.28
C ALA A 330 -6.02 41.21 -16.75
N GLU A 331 -5.24 40.13 -16.95
CA GLU A 331 -5.11 39.36 -18.21
C GLU A 331 -5.17 37.86 -17.84
N GLU A 332 -6.19 37.13 -18.32
CA GLU A 332 -6.11 36.05 -19.34
C GLU A 332 -5.31 34.82 -18.86
N ASP A 333 -5.95 33.77 -18.32
CA ASP A 333 -6.76 32.74 -19.01
C ASP A 333 -5.96 31.93 -20.04
N LEU A 334 -5.83 30.61 -19.82
CA LEU A 334 -4.79 29.79 -20.43
C LEU A 334 -5.17 28.30 -20.59
N PHE A 335 -6.44 28.02 -20.88
CA PHE A 335 -6.89 26.69 -21.34
C PHE A 335 -7.90 26.81 -22.50
N GLY A 336 -7.38 26.78 -23.73
CA GLY A 336 -8.18 26.72 -24.95
C GLY A 336 -7.50 25.86 -26.02
N ASP A 337 -8.14 24.74 -26.35
CA ASP A 337 -7.96 23.83 -27.50
C ASP A 337 -6.54 23.54 -28.04
N LEU A 338 -6.03 22.33 -27.74
CA LEU A 338 -5.30 21.46 -28.69
C LEU A 338 -5.32 19.98 -28.26
#